data_AF-A0A101ATK6-F1
#
_entry.id   AF-A0A101ATK6-F1
#
_cell.length_a   1.000
_cell.length_b   1.000
_cell.length_c   1.000
_cell.angle_alpha   90.00
_cell.angle_beta   90.00
_cell.angle_gamma   90.00
#
_symmetry.space_group_name_H-M   'P 1'
#
loop_
_entity.id
_entity.type
_entity.pdbx_description
1 polymer ?
#
loop_
_entity_poly.entity_id
_entity_poly.type
_entity_poly.pdbx_seq_one_letter_code
_entity_poly.pdbx_strand_id
1 'polypeptide(L)'
;MLCMTMPPGWPPPGPPPGWQPGPPPGWPPQPPPKRGSKTNLVIGLVAGAVALVIVVVFVAIVTTTVSEDPGPVTDEQRAANAKVAQTTSEFETVCERGSIANAAAYRKPYTFVTFSESGTGMWHEMSLMKLDQNASPVPTSVNLVACLAVKPGSEVRSGSCEFRSNGRDVEVDRYAVEYELRVHEARSGRLVTSLGTVKGPATSCPVVEYFGSGDRKIYGDPDDVVVTQKLEAFAAG
;
A
#
# COMPACT_ATOMS: atom_id res chain seq x y z
N MET A 1 23.08 -11.27 -56.20
CA MET A 1 23.60 -12.64 -56.45
C MET A 1 23.02 -13.51 -55.34
N LEU A 2 22.14 -14.48 -55.57
CA LEU A 2 22.31 -15.63 -56.47
C LEU A 2 21.09 -15.88 -57.36
N CYS A 3 21.42 -16.40 -58.54
CA CYS A 3 20.58 -16.71 -59.69
C CYS A 3 20.53 -18.25 -59.82
N MET A 4 19.39 -18.84 -60.18
CA MET A 4 19.35 -20.13 -60.90
C MET A 4 17.95 -20.41 -61.49
N THR A 5 17.85 -20.10 -62.79
CA THR A 5 17.31 -20.87 -63.92
C THR A 5 16.29 -22.01 -63.70
N MET A 6 15.16 -21.94 -64.43
CA MET A 6 14.38 -23.11 -64.90
C MET A 6 14.21 -23.04 -66.43
N PRO A 7 14.33 -24.16 -67.19
CA PRO A 7 14.12 -24.21 -68.63
C PRO A 7 12.78 -24.93 -68.97
N PRO A 8 12.50 -25.35 -70.22
CA PRO A 8 11.42 -24.85 -71.08
C PRO A 8 10.21 -25.79 -71.16
N GLY A 9 9.01 -25.28 -71.49
CA GLY A 9 7.81 -26.11 -71.62
C GLY A 9 6.79 -25.58 -72.63
N TRP A 10 6.40 -26.44 -73.56
CA TRP A 10 5.66 -26.22 -74.80
C TRP A 10 4.19 -25.76 -74.63
N PRO A 11 3.58 -25.13 -75.66
CA PRO A 11 2.17 -24.73 -75.64
C PRO A 11 1.24 -25.93 -75.93
N PRO A 12 0.14 -26.11 -75.16
CA PRO A 12 -0.82 -27.17 -75.45
C PRO A 12 -1.73 -26.81 -76.65
N PRO A 13 -2.11 -27.80 -77.49
CA PRO A 13 -2.91 -27.60 -78.70
C PRO A 13 -4.38 -27.27 -78.41
N GLY A 14 -4.98 -26.43 -79.26
CA GLY A 14 -6.38 -26.03 -79.18
C GLY A 14 -7.36 -27.17 -79.50
N PRO A 15 -8.57 -27.17 -78.91
CA PRO A 15 -9.58 -28.18 -79.14
C PRO A 15 -10.30 -28.02 -80.51
N PRO A 16 -10.75 -29.14 -81.13
CA PRO A 16 -11.31 -29.19 -82.48
C PRO A 16 -12.75 -28.65 -82.59
N PRO A 17 -13.19 -28.22 -83.78
CA PRO A 17 -14.47 -27.58 -84.01
C PRO A 17 -15.57 -28.60 -84.35
N GLY A 18 -16.74 -28.43 -83.71
CA GLY A 18 -17.97 -29.13 -84.06
C GLY A 18 -18.62 -29.79 -82.85
N TRP A 19 -19.94 -29.64 -82.77
CA TRP A 19 -20.89 -30.17 -81.78
C TRP A 19 -21.30 -29.20 -80.65
N GLN A 20 -22.34 -28.42 -80.97
CA GLN A 20 -23.35 -27.99 -79.99
C GLN A 20 -24.42 -29.07 -79.87
N PRO A 21 -24.78 -29.49 -78.65
CA PRO A 21 -26.17 -29.84 -78.38
C PRO A 21 -26.68 -29.38 -76.98
N GLY A 22 -27.81 -28.67 -76.98
CA GLY A 22 -28.86 -28.71 -75.96
C GLY A 22 -28.67 -27.93 -74.64
N PRO A 23 -29.70 -27.22 -74.13
CA PRO A 23 -29.65 -26.61 -72.80
C PRO A 23 -29.61 -27.69 -71.69
N PRO A 24 -28.76 -27.54 -70.65
CA PRO A 24 -28.65 -28.51 -69.58
C PRO A 24 -29.84 -28.46 -68.59
N PRO A 25 -30.16 -29.59 -67.92
CA PRO A 25 -31.27 -29.73 -66.98
C PRO A 25 -31.15 -28.85 -65.73
N GLY A 26 -32.29 -28.49 -65.16
CA GLY A 26 -32.41 -27.64 -63.96
C GLY A 26 -31.67 -28.16 -62.74
N TRP A 27 -30.99 -27.24 -62.05
CA TRP A 27 -30.33 -27.50 -60.77
C TRP A 27 -31.37 -27.66 -59.65
N PRO A 28 -31.16 -28.58 -58.68
CA PRO A 28 -32.01 -28.66 -57.50
C PRO A 28 -31.90 -27.38 -56.67
N PRO A 29 -32.96 -26.98 -55.95
CA PRO A 29 -32.93 -25.77 -55.13
C PRO A 29 -31.85 -25.86 -54.06
N GLN A 30 -31.11 -24.76 -53.86
CA GLN A 30 -30.19 -24.63 -52.73
C GLN A 30 -30.97 -24.80 -51.42
N PRO A 31 -30.42 -25.51 -50.41
CA PRO A 31 -31.03 -25.53 -49.09
C PRO A 31 -31.07 -24.10 -48.53
N PRO A 32 -32.15 -23.71 -47.83
CA PRO A 32 -32.22 -22.39 -47.22
C PRO A 32 -31.07 -22.21 -46.23
N PRO A 33 -30.49 -21.00 -46.11
CA PRO A 33 -29.45 -20.74 -45.13
C PRO A 33 -29.96 -21.14 -43.74
N LYS A 34 -29.21 -22.02 -43.05
CA LYS A 34 -29.52 -22.39 -41.67
C LYS A 34 -29.63 -21.11 -40.86
N ARG A 35 -30.85 -20.81 -40.41
CA ARG A 35 -31.16 -19.69 -39.54
C ARG A 35 -30.34 -19.91 -38.26
N GLY A 36 -29.19 -19.24 -38.18
CA GLY A 36 -28.30 -19.29 -37.05
C GLY A 36 -29.10 -18.97 -35.79
N SER A 37 -29.21 -19.96 -34.92
CA SER A 37 -29.93 -19.83 -33.66
C SER A 37 -29.36 -18.65 -32.90
N LYS A 38 -30.20 -17.64 -32.65
CA LYS A 38 -29.88 -16.47 -31.82
C LYS A 38 -29.39 -16.89 -30.42
N THR A 39 -29.58 -18.14 -30.02
CA THR A 39 -29.11 -18.71 -28.76
C THR A 39 -27.59 -18.68 -28.62
N ASN A 40 -26.81 -18.93 -29.66
CA ASN A 40 -25.33 -18.89 -29.56
C ASN A 40 -24.81 -17.44 -29.43
N LEU A 41 -25.52 -16.48 -30.01
CA LEU A 41 -25.21 -15.06 -29.90
C LEU A 41 -25.62 -14.50 -28.53
N VAL A 42 -26.76 -14.95 -27.99
CA VAL A 42 -27.20 -14.61 -26.64
C VAL A 42 -26.27 -15.22 -25.58
N ILE A 43 -25.83 -16.47 -25.73
CA ILE A 43 -24.87 -17.10 -24.81
C ILE A 43 -23.52 -16.35 -24.84
N GLY A 44 -23.03 -15.96 -26.02
CA GLY A 44 -21.79 -15.18 -26.13
C GLY A 44 -21.90 -13.80 -25.47
N LEU A 45 -23.05 -13.13 -25.60
CA LEU A 45 -23.26 -11.81 -25.00
C LEU A 45 -23.43 -11.89 -23.48
N VAL A 46 -24.13 -12.91 -22.97
CA VAL A 46 -24.26 -13.16 -21.53
C VAL A 46 -22.91 -13.54 -20.92
N ALA A 47 -22.13 -14.41 -21.56
CA ALA A 47 -20.79 -14.77 -21.08
C ALA A 47 -19.83 -13.57 -21.06
N GLY A 48 -19.87 -12.71 -22.09
CA GLY A 48 -19.08 -11.48 -22.15
C GLY A 48 -19.48 -10.47 -21.07
N ALA A 49 -20.78 -10.28 -20.83
CA ALA A 49 -21.27 -9.40 -19.77
C ALA A 49 -20.89 -9.91 -18.37
N VAL A 50 -21.02 -11.22 -18.13
CA VAL A 50 -20.61 -11.83 -16.84
C VAL A 50 -19.10 -11.70 -16.63
N ALA A 51 -18.28 -11.96 -17.65
CA ALA A 51 -16.83 -11.78 -17.55
C ALA A 51 -16.45 -10.32 -17.25
N LEU A 52 -17.13 -9.35 -17.90
CA LEU A 52 -16.88 -7.94 -17.66
C LEU A 52 -17.32 -7.50 -16.25
N VAL A 53 -18.46 -7.99 -15.76
CA VAL A 53 -18.89 -7.76 -14.37
C VAL A 53 -17.89 -8.36 -13.39
N ILE A 54 -17.39 -9.58 -13.63
CA ILE A 54 -16.37 -10.19 -12.78
C ILE A 54 -15.10 -9.35 -12.78
N VAL A 55 -14.63 -8.87 -13.93
CA VAL A 55 -13.45 -7.98 -14.02
C VAL A 55 -13.70 -6.67 -13.28
N VAL A 56 -14.86 -6.05 -13.43
CA VAL A 56 -15.20 -4.81 -12.71
C VAL A 56 -15.28 -5.04 -11.20
N VAL A 57 -15.84 -6.16 -10.75
CA VAL A 57 -15.88 -6.54 -9.33
C VAL A 57 -14.46 -6.83 -8.82
N PHE A 58 -13.63 -7.52 -9.60
CA PHE A 58 -12.23 -7.79 -9.23
C PHE A 58 -11.41 -6.51 -9.16
N VAL A 59 -11.58 -5.59 -10.12
CA VAL A 59 -10.94 -4.27 -10.11
C VAL A 59 -11.45 -3.45 -8.93
N ALA A 60 -12.74 -3.45 -8.64
CA ALA A 60 -13.31 -2.77 -7.47
C ALA A 60 -12.71 -3.31 -6.17
N ILE A 61 -12.65 -4.64 -6.01
CA ILE A 61 -12.04 -5.31 -4.85
C ILE A 61 -10.55 -4.96 -4.74
N VAL A 62 -9.81 -4.98 -5.85
CA VAL A 62 -8.37 -4.63 -5.86
C VAL A 62 -8.15 -3.14 -5.54
N THR A 63 -9.01 -2.24 -6.03
CA THR A 63 -8.92 -0.81 -5.69
C THR A 63 -9.26 -0.50 -4.23
N THR A 64 -10.11 -1.31 -3.58
CA THR A 64 -10.40 -1.18 -2.14
C THR A 64 -9.33 -1.80 -1.23
N THR A 65 -8.28 -2.42 -1.79
CA THR A 65 -7.14 -2.95 -1.01
C THR A 65 -5.94 -2.01 -0.96
N VAL A 66 -6.06 -0.80 -1.51
CA VAL A 66 -5.14 0.30 -1.18
C VAL A 66 -5.49 0.70 0.25
N SER A 67 -4.57 0.51 1.20
CA SER A 67 -4.73 0.87 2.62
C SER A 67 -5.42 2.22 2.76
N GLU A 68 -6.75 2.20 2.93
CA GLU A 68 -7.54 3.38 3.19
C GLU A 68 -7.11 3.87 4.56
N ASP A 69 -6.51 5.05 4.61
CA ASP A 69 -6.42 5.84 5.83
C ASP A 69 -7.86 5.89 6.39
N PRO A 70 -8.16 5.27 7.55
CA PRO A 70 -9.52 5.29 8.05
C PRO A 70 -9.91 6.77 8.17
N GLY A 71 -11.07 7.15 7.65
CA GLY A 71 -11.43 8.54 7.41
C GLY A 71 -11.25 9.50 8.62
N PRO A 72 -11.46 10.81 8.42
CA PRO A 72 -11.23 11.82 9.45
C PRO A 72 -11.98 11.48 10.74
N VAL A 73 -11.24 11.40 11.85
CA VAL A 73 -11.80 11.12 13.19
C VAL A 73 -12.24 12.42 13.89
N THR A 74 -13.47 12.41 14.40
CA THR A 74 -14.09 13.50 15.15
C THR A 74 -13.47 13.65 16.54
N ASP A 75 -13.69 14.81 17.18
CA ASP A 75 -13.25 15.01 18.56
C ASP A 75 -13.98 14.10 19.53
N GLU A 76 -15.26 13.82 19.28
CA GLU A 76 -16.07 12.92 20.08
C GLU A 76 -15.52 11.49 20.03
N GLN A 77 -15.08 11.02 18.86
CA GLN A 77 -14.44 9.72 18.72
C GLN A 77 -13.10 9.66 19.45
N ARG A 78 -12.27 10.72 19.37
CA ARG A 78 -11.02 10.81 20.14
C ARG A 78 -11.27 10.80 21.64
N ALA A 79 -12.29 11.51 22.10
CA ALA A 79 -12.68 11.58 23.50
C ALA A 79 -13.29 10.27 24.01
N ALA A 80 -14.02 9.54 23.15
CA ALA A 80 -14.53 8.20 23.48
C ALA A 80 -13.38 7.19 23.69
N ASN A 81 -12.24 7.41 23.03
CA ASN A 81 -11.00 6.64 23.21
C ASN A 81 -10.02 7.32 24.20
N ALA A 82 -10.51 8.17 25.11
CA ALA A 82 -9.67 8.82 26.10
C ALA A 82 -9.15 7.83 27.14
N LYS A 83 -7.83 7.88 27.41
CA LYS A 83 -7.15 7.07 28.43
C LYS A 83 -6.59 7.95 29.54
N VAL A 84 -6.55 7.44 30.77
CA VAL A 84 -5.81 8.06 31.87
C VAL A 84 -4.43 7.40 31.94
N ALA A 85 -3.40 8.12 31.51
CA ALA A 85 -2.06 7.57 31.39
C ALA A 85 -1.37 7.43 32.76
N GLN A 86 -0.82 6.24 33.03
CA GLN A 86 0.06 5.94 34.16
C GLN A 86 1.54 6.02 33.79
N THR A 87 1.86 5.83 32.51
CA THR A 87 3.22 5.90 31.95
C THR A 87 3.23 6.70 30.65
N THR A 88 4.42 7.12 30.20
CA THR A 88 4.58 7.85 28.92
C THR A 88 4.24 6.98 27.72
N SER A 89 4.54 5.68 27.77
CA SER A 89 4.21 4.73 26.71
C SER A 89 2.71 4.71 26.34
N GLU A 90 1.83 4.97 27.30
CA GLU A 90 0.37 5.01 27.04
C GLU A 90 -0.08 6.21 26.19
N PHE A 91 0.82 7.17 25.92
CA PHE A 91 0.54 8.26 24.99
C PHE A 91 0.53 7.81 23.52
N GLU A 92 0.95 6.58 23.21
CA GLU A 92 0.82 5.98 21.88
C GLU A 92 -0.63 6.00 21.37
N THR A 93 -1.60 5.93 22.30
CA THR A 93 -3.04 6.05 22.00
C THR A 93 -3.37 7.33 21.23
N VAL A 94 -2.60 8.41 21.38
CA VAL A 94 -2.78 9.64 20.58
C VAL A 94 -2.45 9.40 19.10
N CYS A 95 -1.41 8.62 18.82
CA CYS A 95 -1.04 8.22 17.46
C CYS A 95 -2.05 7.23 16.85
N GLU A 96 -2.74 6.48 17.70
CA GLU A 96 -3.87 5.59 17.35
C GLU A 96 -5.23 6.31 17.30
N ARG A 97 -5.26 7.65 17.29
CA ARG A 97 -6.48 8.47 17.18
C ARG A 97 -7.36 8.45 18.45
N GLY A 98 -6.74 8.31 19.62
CA GLY A 98 -7.35 8.55 20.92
C GLY A 98 -6.87 9.85 21.56
N SER A 99 -6.96 9.93 22.88
CA SER A 99 -6.57 11.11 23.67
C SER A 99 -6.18 10.74 25.10
N ILE A 100 -5.47 11.62 25.82
CA ILE A 100 -5.02 11.37 27.20
C ILE A 100 -5.67 12.35 28.18
N ALA A 101 -6.64 11.88 28.97
CA ALA A 101 -7.49 12.73 29.80
C ALA A 101 -6.71 13.50 30.89
N ASN A 102 -5.65 12.92 31.45
CA ASN A 102 -4.81 13.52 32.49
C ASN A 102 -3.57 14.25 31.96
N ALA A 103 -3.41 14.38 30.64
CA ALA A 103 -2.32 15.16 30.05
C ALA A 103 -2.43 16.65 30.42
N ALA A 104 -1.31 17.36 30.42
CA ALA A 104 -1.27 18.80 30.62
C ALA A 104 -2.02 19.54 29.50
N ALA A 105 -2.51 20.74 29.81
CA ALA A 105 -3.10 21.61 28.80
C ALA A 105 -2.04 22.04 27.78
N TYR A 106 -2.44 22.20 26.51
CA TYR A 106 -1.57 22.71 25.45
C TYR A 106 -1.14 24.16 25.73
N ARG A 107 0.11 24.34 26.16
CA ARG A 107 0.76 25.64 26.41
C ARG A 107 2.26 25.47 26.58
N LYS A 108 3.04 26.54 26.39
CA LYS A 108 4.47 26.54 26.74
C LYS A 108 4.67 26.44 28.27
N PRO A 109 5.78 25.82 28.75
CA PRO A 109 6.74 25.05 27.96
C PRO A 109 6.13 23.74 27.44
N TYR A 110 6.56 23.30 26.26
CA TYR A 110 6.10 22.04 25.69
C TYR A 110 6.88 20.87 26.26
N THR A 111 6.15 19.81 26.57
CA THR A 111 6.69 18.52 26.98
C THR A 111 6.18 17.48 25.99
N PHE A 112 7.10 16.90 25.23
CA PHE A 112 6.79 15.92 24.19
C PHE A 112 6.98 14.50 24.70
N VAL A 113 6.18 13.58 24.17
CA VAL A 113 6.55 12.16 24.02
C VAL A 113 6.50 11.85 22.53
N THR A 114 7.46 11.08 22.03
CA THR A 114 7.60 10.81 20.59
C THR A 114 7.45 9.32 20.31
N PHE A 115 6.71 8.98 19.27
CA PHE A 115 6.48 7.60 18.85
C PHE A 115 6.73 7.41 17.36
N SER A 116 7.23 6.24 16.99
CA SER A 116 7.35 5.80 15.60
C SER A 116 6.56 4.52 15.34
N GLU A 117 5.90 4.47 14.19
CA GLU A 117 5.18 3.29 13.72
C GLU A 117 6.16 2.23 13.19
N SER A 118 5.95 0.97 13.56
CA SER A 118 6.74 -0.17 13.13
C SER A 118 6.15 -0.86 11.90
N GLY A 119 6.88 -1.84 11.36
CA GLY A 119 6.43 -2.69 10.24
C GLY A 119 5.14 -3.47 10.51
N THR A 120 4.76 -3.63 11.78
CA THR A 120 3.54 -4.34 12.20
C THR A 120 2.39 -3.40 12.56
N GLY A 121 2.55 -2.08 12.34
CA GLY A 121 1.57 -1.07 12.74
C GLY A 121 1.53 -0.79 14.25
N MET A 122 2.51 -1.29 15.01
CA MET A 122 2.67 -0.96 16.44
C MET A 122 3.41 0.37 16.57
N TRP A 123 3.14 1.10 17.64
CA TRP A 123 3.88 2.33 17.96
C TRP A 123 4.96 2.04 19.01
N HIS A 124 6.12 2.68 18.85
CA HIS A 124 7.23 2.56 19.79
C HIS A 124 7.69 3.93 20.24
N GLU A 125 7.80 4.11 21.56
CA GLU A 125 8.32 5.33 22.16
C GLU A 125 9.79 5.50 21.76
N MET A 126 10.12 6.65 21.16
CA MET A 126 11.48 7.01 20.80
C MET A 126 12.16 7.70 21.98
N SER A 127 13.37 7.27 22.33
CA SER A 127 14.23 8.05 23.22
C SER A 127 14.98 9.08 22.40
N LEU A 128 14.68 10.36 22.62
CA LEU A 128 15.33 11.49 21.99
C LEU A 128 16.22 12.15 23.02
N MET A 129 17.45 11.66 23.16
CA MET A 129 18.38 12.02 24.25
C MET A 129 18.51 13.53 24.53
N LYS A 130 18.36 14.39 23.51
CA LYS A 130 18.41 15.86 23.66
C LYS A 130 17.15 16.46 24.29
N LEU A 131 15.98 15.90 24.01
CA LEU A 131 14.70 16.30 24.62
C LEU A 131 14.52 15.65 25.99
N ASP A 132 15.11 14.45 26.19
CA ASP A 132 15.00 13.62 27.40
C ASP A 132 16.07 13.94 28.47
N GLN A 133 16.84 15.03 28.33
CA GLN A 133 17.98 15.36 29.23
C GLN A 133 17.58 15.54 30.69
N ASN A 134 16.28 15.73 30.96
CA ASN A 134 15.70 15.65 32.29
C ASN A 134 14.76 14.46 32.28
N ALA A 135 14.96 13.50 33.20
CA ALA A 135 14.17 12.28 33.44
C ALA A 135 12.82 12.17 32.70
N SER A 136 12.52 10.98 32.14
CA SER A 136 11.26 10.67 31.43
C SER A 136 10.08 11.43 32.02
N PRO A 137 9.35 12.22 31.21
CA PRO A 137 8.36 13.13 31.73
C PRO A 137 7.28 12.38 32.52
N VAL A 138 6.84 12.96 33.63
CA VAL A 138 5.67 12.41 34.33
C VAL A 138 4.44 12.56 33.41
N PRO A 139 3.54 11.57 33.33
CA PRO A 139 2.39 11.61 32.40
C PRO A 139 1.59 12.92 32.45
N THR A 140 1.40 13.48 33.64
CA THR A 140 0.61 14.70 33.83
C THR A 140 1.30 15.99 33.38
N SER A 141 2.60 15.96 33.03
CA SER A 141 3.33 17.11 32.49
C SER A 141 3.38 17.15 30.96
N VAL A 142 3.08 16.03 30.29
CA VAL A 142 3.08 15.90 28.83
C VAL A 142 1.88 16.66 28.25
N ASN A 143 2.12 17.52 27.26
CA ASN A 143 1.05 18.25 26.57
C ASN A 143 1.05 18.05 25.04
N LEU A 144 2.12 17.47 24.48
CA LEU A 144 2.24 17.18 23.06
C LEU A 144 2.72 15.75 22.82
N VAL A 145 2.22 15.14 21.75
CA VAL A 145 2.68 13.85 21.24
C VAL A 145 3.15 14.02 19.80
N ALA A 146 4.35 13.55 19.50
CA ALA A 146 4.90 13.51 18.15
C ALA A 146 4.76 12.09 17.59
N CYS A 147 3.98 11.94 16.53
CA CYS A 147 3.70 10.66 15.88
C CYS A 147 4.40 10.61 14.52
N LEU A 148 5.31 9.66 14.35
CA LEU A 148 5.98 9.34 13.09
C LEU A 148 5.28 8.14 12.43
N ALA A 149 4.28 8.43 11.60
CA ALA A 149 3.57 7.41 10.82
C ALA A 149 4.37 7.07 9.56
N VAL A 150 4.38 5.81 9.13
CA VAL A 150 5.01 5.41 7.88
C VAL A 150 4.23 6.02 6.72
N LYS A 151 4.92 6.76 5.85
CA LYS A 151 4.32 7.38 4.68
C LYS A 151 3.95 6.28 3.67
N PRO A 152 2.67 6.17 3.27
CA PRO A 152 2.24 5.15 2.31
C PRO A 152 3.04 5.22 1.01
N GLY A 153 3.44 4.05 0.50
CA GLY A 153 4.21 3.93 -0.75
C GLY A 153 5.68 4.34 -0.66
N SER A 154 6.20 4.65 0.54
CA SER A 154 7.62 4.98 0.73
C SER A 154 8.54 3.77 0.96
N GLU A 155 7.96 2.57 1.10
CA GLU A 155 8.69 1.33 1.37
C GLU A 155 9.63 0.96 0.23
N VAL A 156 10.93 0.88 0.53
CA VAL A 156 11.96 0.40 -0.39
C VAL A 156 12.72 -0.75 0.28
N ARG A 157 12.59 -1.96 -0.25
CA ARG A 157 13.32 -3.13 0.27
C ARG A 157 14.84 -2.87 0.16
N SER A 158 15.53 -2.98 1.28
CA SER A 158 16.94 -2.61 1.47
C SER A 158 17.77 -3.78 2.03
N GLY A 159 17.29 -5.00 1.84
CA GLY A 159 17.93 -6.25 2.27
C GLY A 159 17.03 -7.09 3.17
N SER A 160 17.65 -8.02 3.88
CA SER A 160 17.01 -8.89 4.84
C SER A 160 17.91 -9.11 6.07
N CYS A 161 17.29 -9.52 7.16
CA CYS A 161 17.91 -9.83 8.42
C CYS A 161 17.62 -11.28 8.77
N GLU A 162 18.64 -12.03 9.15
CA GLU A 162 18.49 -13.42 9.61
C GLU A 162 18.39 -13.46 11.12
N PHE A 163 17.32 -14.06 11.63
CA PHE A 163 17.08 -14.25 13.06
C PHE A 163 16.93 -15.72 13.38
N ARG A 164 17.41 -16.13 14.56
CA ARG A 164 17.18 -17.48 15.06
C ARG A 164 15.96 -17.51 15.96
N SER A 165 14.91 -18.20 15.56
CA SER A 165 13.66 -18.36 16.31
C SER A 165 13.30 -19.84 16.45
N ASN A 166 13.11 -20.32 17.68
CA ASN A 166 12.80 -21.73 17.97
C ASN A 166 13.76 -22.74 17.30
N GLY A 167 15.04 -22.40 17.22
CA GLY A 167 16.08 -23.23 16.59
C GLY A 167 16.07 -23.22 15.06
N ARG A 168 15.22 -22.41 14.40
CA ARG A 168 15.20 -22.22 12.95
C ARG A 168 15.66 -20.81 12.60
N ASP A 169 16.34 -20.69 11.47
CA ASP A 169 16.71 -19.40 10.93
C ASP A 169 15.52 -18.84 10.14
N VAL A 170 15.21 -17.58 10.40
CA VAL A 170 14.08 -16.84 9.85
C VAL A 170 14.64 -15.61 9.19
N GLU A 171 14.44 -15.51 7.88
CA GLU A 171 14.74 -14.31 7.11
C GLU A 171 13.58 -13.34 7.20
N VAL A 172 13.89 -12.08 7.49
CA VAL A 172 12.95 -10.98 7.60
C VAL A 172 13.39 -9.85 6.69
N ASP A 173 12.49 -9.39 5.82
CA ASP A 173 12.80 -8.32 4.89
C ASP A 173 12.88 -6.98 5.62
N ARG A 174 13.86 -6.18 5.24
CA ARG A 174 14.09 -4.86 5.82
C ARG A 174 13.85 -3.79 4.77
N TYR A 175 13.12 -2.75 5.14
CA TYR A 175 12.68 -1.68 4.26
C TYR A 175 13.15 -0.33 4.78
N ALA A 176 13.75 0.46 3.89
CA ALA A 176 13.87 1.89 4.12
C ALA A 176 12.50 2.53 3.88
N VAL A 177 12.11 3.47 4.75
CA VAL A 177 10.82 4.15 4.67
C VAL A 177 10.99 5.66 4.85
N GLU A 178 9.94 6.40 4.53
CA GLU A 178 9.76 7.79 4.96
C GLU A 178 8.69 7.84 6.04
N TYR A 179 8.91 8.62 7.09
CA TYR A 179 7.92 8.87 8.12
C TYR A 179 7.33 10.27 7.98
N GLU A 180 6.01 10.42 8.12
CA GLU A 180 5.38 11.71 8.32
C GLU A 180 5.34 12.04 9.83
N LEU A 181 6.00 13.14 10.21
CA LEU A 181 6.03 13.62 11.58
C LEU A 181 4.86 14.58 11.84
N ARG A 182 3.89 14.14 12.64
CA ARG A 182 2.73 14.93 13.06
C ARG A 182 2.76 15.20 14.56
N VAL A 183 2.47 16.43 14.96
CA VAL A 183 2.39 16.84 16.37
C VAL A 183 0.93 16.99 16.75
N HIS A 184 0.53 16.32 17.82
CA HIS A 184 -0.82 16.30 18.37
C HIS A 184 -0.85 16.88 19.79
N GLU A 185 -1.94 17.57 20.14
CA GLU A 185 -2.22 17.91 21.53
C GLU A 185 -2.55 16.62 22.29
N ALA A 186 -1.83 16.34 23.38
CA ALA A 186 -1.99 15.09 24.11
C ALA A 186 -3.40 14.92 24.72
N ARG A 187 -3.96 16.00 25.28
CA ARG A 187 -5.25 15.95 25.98
C ARG A 187 -6.44 15.70 25.07
N SER A 188 -6.42 16.25 23.86
CA SER A 188 -7.53 16.16 22.91
C SER A 188 -7.26 15.17 21.76
N GLY A 189 -6.00 14.79 21.56
CA GLY A 189 -5.52 14.04 20.40
C GLY A 189 -5.58 14.80 19.07
N ARG A 190 -5.96 16.08 19.09
CA ARG A 190 -6.10 16.88 17.87
C ARG A 190 -4.75 17.19 17.25
N LEU A 191 -4.69 17.14 15.91
CA LEU A 191 -3.52 17.56 15.16
C LEU A 191 -3.26 19.05 15.39
N VAL A 192 -2.05 19.38 15.83
CA VAL A 192 -1.56 20.75 15.95
C VAL A 192 -0.89 21.17 14.65
N THR A 193 0.05 20.35 14.15
CA THR A 193 0.77 20.61 12.89
C THR A 193 1.41 19.34 12.34
N SER A 194 1.72 19.35 11.04
CA SER A 194 2.67 18.41 10.42
C SER A 194 4.02 19.11 10.28
N LEU A 195 5.10 18.41 10.62
CA LEU A 195 6.49 18.89 10.50
C LEU A 195 7.20 18.28 9.27
N GLY A 196 6.41 17.66 8.38
CA GLY A 196 6.88 17.05 7.15
C GLY A 196 7.52 15.69 7.35
N THR A 197 8.37 15.31 6.40
CA THR A 197 8.91 13.95 6.32
C THR A 197 10.27 13.80 6.99
N VAL A 198 10.52 12.62 7.57
CA VAL A 198 11.80 12.17 8.14
C VAL A 198 12.19 10.85 7.46
N LYS A 199 13.48 10.65 7.17
CA LYS A 199 13.97 9.41 6.56
C LYS A 199 14.13 8.33 7.63
N GLY A 200 13.75 7.11 7.29
CA GLY A 200 13.99 5.90 8.06
C GLY A 200 14.89 4.93 7.31
N PRO A 201 16.22 5.13 7.28
CA PRO A 201 17.10 4.32 6.47
C PRO A 201 17.28 2.93 7.11
N ALA A 202 17.08 1.89 6.31
CA ALA A 202 17.33 0.51 6.72
C ALA A 202 18.83 0.20 6.68
N THR A 203 19.59 0.62 7.69
CA THR A 203 21.07 0.47 7.73
C THR A 203 21.55 -0.68 8.62
N SER A 204 20.87 -0.99 9.72
CA SER A 204 21.16 -2.12 10.62
C SER A 204 20.02 -3.14 10.71
N CYS A 205 20.31 -4.31 11.30
CA CYS A 205 19.31 -5.26 11.78
C CYS A 205 19.16 -5.08 13.30
N PRO A 206 17.93 -5.06 13.84
CA PRO A 206 17.76 -5.05 15.29
C PRO A 206 18.33 -6.34 15.90
N VAL A 207 18.69 -6.29 17.18
CA VAL A 207 19.21 -7.47 17.91
C VAL A 207 18.07 -8.42 18.31
N VAL A 208 16.92 -7.85 18.66
CA VAL A 208 15.69 -8.57 19.01
C VAL A 208 14.53 -7.85 18.36
N GLU A 209 13.66 -8.60 17.70
CA GLU A 209 12.44 -8.06 17.09
C GLU A 209 11.35 -9.13 17.21
N TYR A 210 10.14 -8.72 17.58
CA TYR A 210 9.01 -9.62 17.76
C TYR A 210 8.18 -9.65 16.48
N PHE A 211 8.28 -10.76 15.75
CA PHE A 211 7.51 -10.95 14.52
C PHE A 211 6.21 -11.71 14.79
N GLY A 212 5.09 -11.14 14.38
CA GLY A 212 3.85 -11.89 14.21
C GLY A 212 3.95 -12.91 13.07
N SER A 213 3.00 -13.83 12.97
CA SER A 213 2.94 -14.87 11.92
C SER A 213 2.60 -14.35 10.51
N GLY A 214 2.56 -13.04 10.29
CA GLY A 214 2.19 -12.37 9.04
C GLY A 214 3.39 -11.89 8.22
N ASP A 215 3.20 -10.80 7.46
CA ASP A 215 4.26 -10.15 6.68
C ASP A 215 5.36 -9.63 7.61
N ARG A 216 6.51 -10.30 7.57
CA ARG A 216 7.67 -9.97 8.40
C ARG A 216 8.46 -8.86 7.71
N LYS A 217 8.13 -7.62 8.05
CA LYS A 217 8.85 -6.42 7.60
C LYS A 217 9.48 -5.72 8.78
N ILE A 218 10.73 -5.32 8.64
CA ILE A 218 11.41 -4.38 9.54
C ILE A 218 11.53 -3.05 8.82
N TYR A 219 11.08 -1.97 9.44
CA TYR A 219 11.30 -0.62 8.94
C TYR A 219 12.56 -0.04 9.57
N GLY A 220 13.30 0.76 8.80
CA GLY A 220 14.42 1.52 9.35
C GLY A 220 13.93 2.57 10.33
N ASP A 221 14.63 2.73 11.45
CA ASP A 221 14.29 3.73 12.46
C ASP A 221 14.35 5.15 11.89
N PRO A 222 13.46 6.07 12.30
CA PRO A 222 13.54 7.47 11.89
C PRO A 222 14.86 8.11 12.35
N ASP A 223 15.41 9.00 11.54
CA ASP A 223 16.57 9.82 11.88
C ASP A 223 16.29 10.72 13.11
N ASP A 224 16.75 10.29 14.28
CA ASP A 224 16.52 10.90 15.59
C ASP A 224 17.05 12.34 15.69
N VAL A 225 18.16 12.64 15.02
CA VAL A 225 18.74 13.98 14.93
C VAL A 225 17.80 14.91 14.18
N VAL A 226 17.25 14.47 13.04
CA VAL A 226 16.30 15.26 12.24
C VAL A 226 14.98 15.42 12.99
N VAL A 227 14.47 14.38 13.66
CA VAL A 227 13.27 14.47 14.51
C VAL A 227 13.47 15.53 15.60
N THR A 228 14.57 15.42 16.34
CA THR A 228 14.91 16.35 17.43
C THR A 228 14.95 17.79 16.93
N GLN A 229 15.65 18.06 15.82
CA GLN A 229 15.76 19.40 15.25
C GLN A 229 14.40 20.01 14.87
N LYS A 230 13.50 19.20 14.28
CA LYS A 230 12.16 19.65 13.91
C LYS A 230 11.31 19.98 15.14
N LEU A 231 11.39 19.17 16.19
CA LEU A 231 10.65 19.41 17.45
C LEU A 231 11.21 20.62 18.22
N GLU A 232 12.53 20.78 18.27
CA GLU A 232 13.18 21.96 18.87
C GLU A 232 12.79 23.24 18.14
N ALA A 233 12.81 23.23 16.80
CA ALA A 233 12.39 24.38 15.99
C ALA A 233 10.91 24.74 16.21
N PHE A 234 10.03 23.72 16.32
CA PHE A 234 8.64 23.93 16.67
C PHE A 234 8.48 24.50 18.08
N ALA A 235 9.25 24.04 19.06
CA ALA A 235 9.15 24.51 20.44
C ALA A 235 9.68 25.94 20.65
N ALA A 236 10.64 26.37 19.82
CA ALA A 236 11.22 27.70 19.84
C ALA A 236 10.27 28.77 19.25
N GLY A 237 9.43 28.42 18.27
CA GLY A 237 8.39 29.27 17.70
C GLY A 237 7.25 29.52 18.67
#